data_AF-A0A1B9D8P2-F1
#
_entry.id   AF-A0A1B9D8P2-F1
#
_cell.length_a   1.000
_cell.length_b   1.000
_cell.length_c   1.000
_cell.angle_alpha   90.00
_cell.angle_beta   90.00
_cell.angle_gamma   90.00
#
_symmetry.space_group_name_H-M   'P 1'
#
loop_
_entity.id
_entity.type
_entity.pdbx_description
1 polymer ?
#
loop_
_entity_poly.entity_id
_entity_poly.type
_entity_poly.pdbx_seq_one_letter_code
_entity_poly.pdbx_strand_id
1 'polypeptide(L)'
;MALVGLVAGPLNPRIVLVAAAIPQPAHIVIVVEENRSESGIIGNRSAPFITALAAGGANMTRSFAETHPSEPNYLALFAGNTFGVTTDQCPVNAGAAPNLGSELLAAGYTFAGFAEGLPAVGSPVCSAGKYARKHVPWANFTNVPPANSLPFSAFPMGNYAGLPTVSFVIPNNDDNMHDGSIAQADTWLNRQLSGYANWAVANNSLLIVTFDEDDGGRRNQIPTVFYGAHVIPGNYAEQINHYNVLSTLEQMYGLPKTGYAASAPPITDIWG
;
A
#
# COMPACT_ATOMS: atom_id res chain seq x y z
N MET A 1 -67.73 28.36 -8.61
CA MET A 1 -66.27 28.45 -8.77
C MET A 1 -65.63 28.14 -7.42
N ALA A 2 -65.03 26.96 -7.29
CA ALA A 2 -64.35 26.56 -6.05
C ALA A 2 -62.85 26.83 -6.20
N LEU A 3 -62.31 27.70 -5.33
CA LEU A 3 -60.87 27.93 -5.21
C LEU A 3 -60.29 26.87 -4.27
N VAL A 4 -59.44 26.00 -4.80
CA VAL A 4 -58.61 25.09 -3.99
C VAL A 4 -57.26 25.76 -3.79
N GLY A 5 -56.97 26.17 -2.55
CA GLY A 5 -55.68 26.72 -2.17
C GLY A 5 -54.65 25.59 -1.99
N LEU A 6 -53.56 25.62 -2.75
CA LEU A 6 -52.39 24.78 -2.50
C LEU A 6 -51.62 25.34 -1.28
N VAL A 7 -51.45 24.51 -0.26
CA VAL A 7 -50.53 24.77 0.85
C VAL A 7 -49.15 24.25 0.44
N ALA A 8 -48.20 25.17 0.23
CA ALA A 8 -46.80 24.81 0.04
C ALA A 8 -46.15 24.51 1.40
N GLY A 9 -45.78 23.25 1.62
CA GLY A 9 -45.01 22.85 2.81
C GLY A 9 -43.56 23.36 2.74
N PRO A 10 -42.91 23.62 3.89
CA PRO A 10 -41.53 24.08 3.93
C PRO A 10 -40.59 23.01 3.34
N LEU A 11 -39.76 23.43 2.39
CA LEU A 11 -38.68 22.63 1.83
C LEU A 11 -37.58 22.47 2.89
N ASN A 12 -37.52 21.31 3.55
CA ASN A 12 -36.33 20.95 4.33
C ASN A 12 -35.15 20.82 3.36
N PRO A 13 -34.03 21.55 3.57
CA PRO A 13 -32.83 21.33 2.79
C PRO A 13 -32.35 19.89 3.06
N ARG A 14 -32.33 19.06 2.02
CA ARG A 14 -31.62 17.79 2.07
C ARG A 14 -30.13 18.12 2.12
N ILE A 15 -29.52 17.87 3.28
CA ILE A 15 -28.05 17.81 3.37
C ILE A 15 -27.64 16.60 2.54
N VAL A 16 -27.15 16.87 1.32
CA VAL A 16 -26.49 15.85 0.51
C VAL A 16 -25.07 15.78 1.04
N LEU A 17 -24.77 14.74 1.83
CA LEU A 17 -23.40 14.40 2.17
C LEU A 17 -22.74 13.95 0.85
N VAL A 18 -21.96 14.82 0.22
CA VAL A 18 -21.11 14.42 -0.90
C VAL A 18 -20.01 13.56 -0.29
N ALA A 19 -19.91 12.30 -0.71
CA ALA A 19 -18.77 11.47 -0.34
C ALA A 19 -17.48 12.22 -0.72
N ALA A 20 -16.54 12.34 0.22
CA ALA A 20 -15.24 12.94 -0.09
C ALA A 20 -14.65 12.19 -1.29
N ALA A 21 -14.26 12.93 -2.33
CA ALA A 21 -13.57 12.33 -3.47
C ALA A 21 -12.24 11.76 -2.97
N ILE A 22 -11.91 10.53 -3.36
CA ILE A 22 -10.59 9.96 -3.08
C ILE A 22 -9.54 10.89 -3.71
N PRO A 23 -8.51 11.33 -2.96
CA PRO A 23 -7.50 12.23 -3.48
C PRO A 23 -6.69 11.56 -4.58
N GLN A 24 -5.99 12.35 -5.39
CA GLN A 24 -5.00 11.87 -6.35
C GLN A 24 -3.61 12.37 -5.92
N PRO A 25 -2.89 11.63 -5.06
CA PRO A 25 -1.56 12.03 -4.64
C PRO A 25 -0.59 12.14 -5.82
N ALA A 26 0.31 13.12 -5.77
CA ALA A 26 1.40 13.26 -6.73
C ALA A 26 2.39 12.08 -6.63
N HIS A 27 2.68 11.65 -5.40
CA HIS A 27 3.51 10.48 -5.12
C HIS A 27 2.91 9.65 -3.98
N ILE A 28 2.86 8.33 -4.18
CA ILE A 28 2.55 7.33 -3.16
C ILE A 28 3.79 6.47 -2.95
N VAL A 29 4.21 6.28 -1.70
CA VAL A 29 5.19 5.25 -1.32
C VAL A 29 4.48 4.19 -0.50
N ILE A 30 4.59 2.94 -0.91
CA ILE A 30 4.01 1.78 -0.25
C ILE A 30 5.16 0.94 0.28
N VAL A 31 5.19 0.72 1.57
CA VAL A 31 6.16 -0.14 2.23
C VAL A 31 5.44 -1.38 2.71
N VAL A 32 6.03 -2.54 2.43
CA VAL A 32 5.50 -3.82 2.86
C VAL A 32 6.52 -4.46 3.79
N GLU A 33 6.17 -4.57 5.06
CA GLU A 33 6.87 -5.33 6.10
C GLU A 33 6.29 -6.74 6.19
N GLU A 34 6.86 -7.63 7.02
CA GLU A 34 6.48 -9.04 7.02
C GLU A 34 6.09 -9.65 8.37
N ASN A 35 5.13 -10.58 8.31
CA ASN A 35 4.82 -11.62 9.30
C ASN A 35 4.60 -11.11 10.74
N ARG A 36 3.77 -10.07 10.86
CA ARG A 36 3.42 -9.46 12.16
C ARG A 36 1.94 -9.11 12.20
N SER A 37 1.30 -9.47 13.31
CA SER A 37 -0.09 -9.10 13.55
C SER A 37 -0.26 -7.62 13.95
N GLU A 38 -1.42 -7.05 13.66
CA GLU A 38 -1.86 -5.69 14.06
C GLU A 38 -1.54 -5.44 15.54
N SER A 39 -1.99 -6.34 16.43
CA SER A 39 -1.75 -6.24 17.88
C SER A 39 -0.29 -6.43 18.30
N GLY A 40 0.54 -7.00 17.42
CA GLY A 40 1.97 -7.18 17.65
C GLY A 40 2.79 -5.93 17.33
N ILE A 41 2.26 -5.00 16.54
CA ILE A 41 2.97 -3.80 16.07
C ILE A 41 2.38 -2.52 16.65
N ILE A 42 1.07 -2.30 16.50
CA ILE A 42 0.44 -1.05 16.90
C ILE A 42 0.44 -0.92 18.43
N GLY A 43 1.14 0.10 18.94
CA GLY A 43 1.33 0.32 20.37
C GLY A 43 2.52 -0.44 20.98
N ASN A 44 3.25 -1.22 20.18
CA ASN A 44 4.46 -1.91 20.63
C ASN A 44 5.59 -0.89 20.86
N ARG A 45 6.25 -0.94 22.02
CA ARG A 45 7.39 -0.06 22.35
C ARG A 45 8.62 -0.29 21.48
N SER A 46 8.70 -1.45 20.83
CA SER A 46 9.73 -1.75 19.83
C SER A 46 9.38 -1.24 18.44
N ALA A 47 8.15 -0.75 18.19
CA ALA A 47 7.73 -0.14 16.92
C ALA A 47 7.24 1.32 17.10
N PRO A 48 8.05 2.21 17.71
CA PRO A 48 7.62 3.58 18.00
C PRO A 48 7.30 4.39 16.73
N PHE A 49 8.00 4.18 15.63
CA PHE A 49 7.75 4.93 14.39
C PHE A 49 6.44 4.51 13.74
N ILE A 50 6.20 3.21 13.52
CA ILE A 50 4.90 2.75 12.98
C ILE A 50 3.74 3.16 13.90
N THR A 51 3.92 3.05 15.23
CA THR A 51 2.90 3.49 16.19
C THR A 51 2.63 5.00 16.07
N ALA A 52 3.65 5.82 15.83
CA ALA A 52 3.48 7.26 15.62
C ALA A 52 2.76 7.56 14.30
N LEU A 53 3.05 6.82 13.22
CA LEU A 53 2.31 6.92 11.96
C LEU A 53 0.84 6.56 12.16
N ALA A 54 0.53 5.47 12.89
CA ALA A 54 -0.84 5.07 13.18
C ALA A 54 -1.59 6.11 14.01
N ALA A 55 -0.92 6.76 14.96
CA ALA A 55 -1.52 7.82 15.77
C ALA A 55 -1.78 9.12 14.99
N GLY A 56 -0.95 9.42 13.98
CA GLY A 56 -1.03 10.63 13.16
C GLY A 56 -1.66 10.44 11.78
N GLY A 57 -2.09 9.23 11.44
CA GLY A 57 -2.67 8.85 10.16
C GLY A 57 -3.94 8.03 10.34
N ALA A 58 -4.40 7.40 9.26
CA ALA A 58 -5.54 6.49 9.30
C ALA A 58 -5.04 5.06 9.55
N ASN A 59 -5.29 4.54 10.75
CA ASN A 59 -5.00 3.17 11.14
C ASN A 59 -6.18 2.25 10.82
N MET A 60 -5.98 1.29 9.91
CA MET A 60 -6.99 0.34 9.47
C MET A 60 -7.01 -0.87 10.41
N THR A 61 -7.70 -0.72 11.54
CA THR A 61 -7.74 -1.70 12.64
C THR A 61 -8.29 -3.07 12.28
N ARG A 62 -8.90 -3.22 11.10
CA ARG A 62 -9.46 -4.47 10.56
C ARG A 62 -8.96 -4.75 9.15
N SER A 63 -7.65 -4.60 8.94
CA SER A 63 -6.94 -5.06 7.74
C SER A 63 -6.52 -6.53 7.87
N PHE A 64 -6.71 -7.31 6.80
CA PHE A 64 -6.41 -8.74 6.77
C PHE A 64 -5.65 -9.11 5.51
N ALA A 65 -4.65 -9.97 5.64
CA ALA A 65 -3.96 -10.57 4.51
C ALA A 65 -4.72 -11.79 3.96
N GLU A 66 -4.44 -12.16 2.72
CA GLU A 66 -5.27 -13.13 1.99
C GLU A 66 -4.94 -14.58 2.37
N THR A 67 -3.68 -14.87 2.63
CA THR A 67 -3.22 -16.25 2.83
C THR A 67 -1.87 -16.31 3.53
N HIS A 68 -1.39 -17.55 3.73
CA HIS A 68 -0.01 -17.86 4.03
C HIS A 68 0.57 -18.80 2.95
N PRO A 69 1.83 -18.64 2.52
CA PRO A 69 2.87 -17.73 3.03
C PRO A 69 2.85 -16.33 2.38
N SER A 70 3.91 -15.54 2.64
CA SER A 70 4.23 -14.20 2.14
C SER A 70 3.98 -13.91 0.65
N GLU A 71 4.67 -14.60 -0.27
CA GLU A 71 4.73 -14.23 -1.70
C GLU A 71 3.34 -14.05 -2.38
N PRO A 72 2.34 -14.93 -2.16
CA PRO A 72 0.98 -14.72 -2.62
C PRO A 72 0.36 -13.36 -2.26
N ASN A 73 0.66 -12.82 -1.07
CA ASN A 73 0.08 -11.56 -0.60
C ASN A 73 0.68 -10.35 -1.31
N TYR A 74 1.98 -10.38 -1.65
CA TYR A 74 2.59 -9.37 -2.52
C TYR A 74 1.94 -9.33 -3.90
N LEU A 75 1.62 -10.51 -4.47
CA LEU A 75 0.90 -10.60 -5.74
C LEU A 75 -0.55 -10.11 -5.61
N ALA A 76 -1.21 -10.42 -4.49
CA ALA A 76 -2.56 -9.94 -4.20
C ALA A 76 -2.62 -8.40 -4.17
N LEU A 77 -1.68 -7.76 -3.46
CA LEU A 77 -1.60 -6.30 -3.38
C LEU A 77 -1.21 -5.65 -4.71
N PHE A 78 -0.33 -6.28 -5.50
CA PHE A 78 0.20 -5.66 -6.72
C PHE A 78 -0.66 -5.90 -7.98
N ALA A 79 -1.33 -7.05 -8.06
CA ALA A 79 -2.01 -7.51 -9.27
C ALA A 79 -3.42 -8.04 -9.03
N GLY A 80 -3.93 -7.93 -7.80
CA GLY A 80 -5.29 -8.35 -7.48
C GLY A 80 -5.49 -9.86 -7.54
N ASN A 81 -4.43 -10.67 -7.55
CA ASN A 81 -4.52 -12.11 -7.69
C ASN A 81 -3.29 -12.81 -7.12
N THR A 82 -3.47 -13.93 -6.42
CA THR A 82 -2.35 -14.76 -5.94
C THR A 82 -1.77 -15.68 -7.03
N PHE A 83 -2.43 -15.77 -8.18
CA PHE A 83 -2.14 -16.68 -9.30
C PHE A 83 -2.04 -18.16 -8.88
N GLY A 84 -2.70 -18.53 -7.78
CA GLY A 84 -2.63 -19.89 -7.24
C GLY A 84 -1.27 -20.24 -6.63
N VAL A 85 -0.39 -19.27 -6.40
CA VAL A 85 0.84 -19.46 -5.64
C VAL A 85 0.46 -19.82 -4.21
N THR A 86 1.06 -20.87 -3.67
CA THR A 86 0.80 -21.39 -2.31
C THR A 86 2.09 -21.63 -1.51
N THR A 87 3.23 -21.25 -2.08
CA THR A 87 4.56 -21.41 -1.49
C THR A 87 5.41 -20.22 -1.85
N ASP A 88 6.36 -19.87 -0.99
CA ASP A 88 7.44 -18.95 -1.36
C ASP A 88 8.39 -19.63 -2.34
N GLN A 89 8.42 -19.14 -3.57
CA GLN A 89 9.25 -19.69 -4.63
C GLN A 89 9.91 -18.57 -5.44
N CYS A 90 10.97 -18.90 -6.16
CA CYS A 90 11.55 -17.95 -7.10
C CYS A 90 12.19 -18.68 -8.28
N PRO A 91 11.90 -18.26 -9.52
CA PRO A 91 10.97 -17.19 -9.88
C PRO A 91 9.50 -17.64 -9.93
N VAL A 92 8.57 -16.71 -9.67
CA VAL A 92 7.19 -16.78 -10.18
C VAL A 92 7.14 -16.10 -11.54
N ASN A 93 6.34 -16.64 -12.46
CA ASN A 93 6.07 -16.04 -13.76
C ASN A 93 4.56 -15.81 -13.92
N ALA A 94 4.14 -14.56 -13.77
CA ALA A 94 2.76 -14.12 -13.96
C ALA A 94 2.50 -13.57 -15.38
N GLY A 95 3.48 -13.68 -16.29
CA GLY A 95 3.37 -13.22 -17.67
C GLY A 95 3.03 -11.74 -17.78
N ALA A 96 2.14 -11.41 -18.70
CA ALA A 96 1.66 -10.04 -18.93
C ALA A 96 0.27 -9.79 -18.31
N ALA A 97 -0.06 -10.50 -17.21
CA ALA A 97 -1.30 -10.25 -16.50
C ALA A 97 -1.38 -8.77 -16.03
N PRO A 98 -2.57 -8.15 -16.00
CA PRO A 98 -2.72 -6.78 -15.53
C PRO A 98 -2.29 -6.64 -14.07
N ASN A 99 -1.59 -5.55 -13.79
CA ASN A 99 -1.05 -5.19 -12.48
C ASN A 99 -0.88 -3.69 -12.37
N LEU A 100 -0.79 -3.19 -11.15
CA LEU A 100 -0.72 -1.76 -10.84
C LEU A 100 0.38 -1.04 -11.62
N GLY A 101 1.58 -1.63 -11.70
CA GLY A 101 2.71 -1.05 -12.43
C GLY A 101 2.41 -0.88 -13.92
N SER A 102 1.89 -1.92 -14.56
CA SER A 102 1.53 -1.89 -15.99
C SER A 102 0.36 -0.94 -16.28
N GLU A 103 -0.61 -0.84 -15.38
CA GLU A 103 -1.79 0.03 -15.53
C GLU A 103 -1.40 1.50 -15.41
N LEU A 104 -0.56 1.84 -14.43
CA LEU A 104 -0.01 3.19 -14.28
C LEU A 104 0.73 3.61 -15.55
N LEU A 105 1.63 2.76 -16.06
CA LEU A 105 2.41 3.05 -17.27
C LEU A 105 1.51 3.21 -18.50
N ALA A 106 0.48 2.37 -18.65
CA ALA A 106 -0.48 2.48 -19.75
C ALA A 106 -1.33 3.75 -19.69
N ALA A 107 -1.61 4.27 -18.48
CA ALA A 107 -2.33 5.51 -18.26
C ALA A 107 -1.44 6.77 -18.32
N GLY A 108 -0.13 6.63 -18.57
CA GLY A 108 0.83 7.73 -18.65
C GLY A 108 1.36 8.21 -17.29
N TYR A 109 1.08 7.48 -16.21
CA TYR A 109 1.72 7.66 -14.91
C TYR A 109 3.05 6.89 -14.82
N THR A 110 3.74 7.04 -13.70
CA THR A 110 5.06 6.42 -13.48
C THR A 110 5.04 5.47 -12.29
N PHE A 111 5.83 4.40 -12.39
CA PHE A 111 5.98 3.39 -11.36
C PHE A 111 7.46 3.11 -11.12
N ALA A 112 7.88 2.86 -9.88
CA ALA A 112 9.12 2.14 -9.61
C ALA A 112 9.03 1.36 -8.31
N GLY A 113 9.80 0.30 -8.19
CA GLY A 113 9.98 -0.40 -6.93
C GLY A 113 11.42 -0.31 -6.47
N PHE A 114 11.63 -0.02 -5.19
CA PHE A 114 12.91 0.18 -4.55
C PHE A 114 13.13 -0.95 -3.53
N ALA A 115 13.99 -1.91 -3.86
CA ALA A 115 14.25 -3.05 -2.99
C ALA A 115 15.64 -2.96 -2.35
N GLU A 116 15.70 -3.13 -1.04
CA GLU A 116 16.95 -3.06 -0.30
C GLU A 116 17.84 -4.27 -0.62
N GLY A 117 19.12 -4.01 -0.90
CA GLY A 117 20.07 -5.05 -1.27
C GLY A 117 19.90 -5.61 -2.68
N LEU A 118 18.96 -5.09 -3.51
CA LEU A 118 18.91 -5.45 -4.93
C LEU A 118 20.27 -5.12 -5.57
N PRO A 119 20.97 -6.10 -6.19
CA PRO A 119 22.38 -5.92 -6.54
C PRO A 119 22.60 -5.03 -7.77
N ALA A 120 21.58 -4.91 -8.64
CA ALA A 120 21.59 -4.03 -9.80
C ALA A 120 20.15 -3.76 -10.26
N VAL A 121 19.95 -2.66 -10.97
CA VAL A 121 18.67 -2.33 -11.62
C VAL A 121 18.18 -3.53 -12.45
N GLY A 122 16.94 -3.94 -12.23
CA GLY A 122 16.31 -5.05 -12.96
C GLY A 122 16.89 -6.44 -12.71
N SER A 123 17.73 -6.62 -11.68
CA SER A 123 18.36 -7.90 -11.41
C SER A 123 17.32 -9.01 -11.17
N PRO A 124 17.39 -10.15 -11.90
CA PRO A 124 16.45 -11.24 -11.77
C PRO A 124 16.86 -12.26 -10.69
N VAL A 125 17.99 -12.05 -10.00
CA VAL A 125 18.49 -13.02 -9.01
C VAL A 125 17.45 -13.25 -7.92
N CYS A 126 17.31 -14.49 -7.48
CA CYS A 126 16.36 -14.81 -6.41
C CYS A 126 16.78 -14.27 -5.05
N SER A 127 18.09 -14.14 -4.81
CA SER A 127 18.63 -13.53 -3.61
C SER A 127 20.01 -12.91 -3.84
N ALA A 128 20.39 -11.95 -3.00
CA ALA A 128 21.72 -11.35 -2.95
C ALA A 128 21.96 -10.78 -1.55
N GLY A 129 22.87 -11.39 -0.77
CA GLY A 129 23.01 -11.04 0.64
C GLY A 129 21.68 -11.26 1.39
N LYS A 130 21.05 -10.17 1.83
CA LYS A 130 19.76 -10.17 2.54
C LYS A 130 18.56 -9.87 1.65
N TYR A 131 18.78 -9.49 0.40
CA TYR A 131 17.72 -9.28 -0.57
C TYR A 131 17.05 -10.60 -0.94
N ALA A 132 15.72 -10.60 -1.01
CA ALA A 132 14.90 -11.72 -1.46
C ALA A 132 13.90 -11.25 -2.53
N ARG A 133 14.02 -11.78 -3.76
CA ARG A 133 13.16 -11.40 -4.89
C ARG A 133 11.69 -11.79 -4.70
N LYS A 134 11.39 -12.79 -3.87
CA LYS A 134 10.00 -13.23 -3.63
C LYS A 134 9.11 -12.11 -3.02
N HIS A 135 9.69 -11.09 -2.40
CA HIS A 135 8.99 -9.91 -1.87
C HIS A 135 8.80 -8.79 -2.92
N VAL A 136 9.23 -9.03 -4.17
CA VAL A 136 9.34 -8.02 -5.23
C VAL A 136 8.34 -8.37 -6.34
N PRO A 137 7.03 -8.10 -6.15
CA PRO A 137 5.98 -8.67 -6.99
C PRO A 137 6.10 -8.23 -8.45
N TRP A 138 6.51 -6.99 -8.70
CA TRP A 138 6.65 -6.45 -10.06
C TRP A 138 7.68 -7.20 -10.91
N ALA A 139 8.67 -7.87 -10.30
CA ALA A 139 9.65 -8.65 -11.03
C ALA A 139 9.07 -9.94 -11.64
N ASN A 140 7.87 -10.36 -11.22
CA ASN A 140 7.19 -11.56 -11.72
C ASN A 140 6.41 -11.33 -13.03
N PHE A 141 6.35 -10.10 -13.53
CA PHE A 141 5.54 -9.71 -14.69
C PHE A 141 6.42 -9.22 -15.85
N THR A 142 6.09 -9.64 -17.08
CA THR A 142 6.82 -9.25 -18.29
C THR A 142 6.40 -7.89 -18.85
N ASN A 143 5.26 -7.36 -18.39
CA ASN A 143 4.72 -6.06 -18.77
C ASN A 143 5.10 -4.93 -17.80
N VAL A 144 5.97 -5.20 -16.82
CA VAL A 144 6.65 -4.17 -16.02
C VAL A 144 8.12 -4.15 -16.45
N PRO A 145 8.66 -3.01 -16.94
CA PRO A 145 10.04 -2.98 -17.42
C PRO A 145 11.03 -3.24 -16.26
N PRO A 146 12.07 -4.06 -16.46
CA PRO A 146 13.09 -4.30 -15.42
C PRO A 146 13.78 -3.02 -14.92
N ALA A 147 13.84 -1.97 -15.75
CA ALA A 147 14.36 -0.66 -15.37
C ALA A 147 13.60 0.01 -14.21
N ASN A 148 12.35 -0.39 -13.97
CA ASN A 148 11.52 0.10 -12.87
C ASN A 148 11.82 -0.63 -11.55
N SER A 149 12.67 -1.66 -11.54
CA SER A 149 13.14 -2.35 -10.34
C SER A 149 14.50 -1.80 -9.93
N LEU A 150 14.51 -0.92 -8.94
CA LEU A 150 15.68 -0.17 -8.52
C LEU A 150 16.23 -0.66 -7.17
N PRO A 151 17.56 -0.62 -6.96
CA PRO A 151 18.12 -0.74 -5.61
C PRO A 151 17.61 0.38 -4.72
N PHE A 152 17.34 0.08 -3.44
CA PHE A 152 16.87 1.09 -2.48
C PHE A 152 17.86 2.27 -2.33
N SER A 153 19.15 2.09 -2.61
CA SER A 153 20.12 3.19 -2.66
C SER A 153 19.80 4.28 -3.70
N ALA A 154 18.92 4.00 -4.67
CA ALA A 154 18.39 4.98 -5.62
C ALA A 154 17.14 5.72 -5.12
N PHE A 155 16.59 5.36 -3.95
CA PHE A 155 15.47 6.08 -3.35
C PHE A 155 15.90 7.53 -3.06
N PRO A 156 15.15 8.55 -3.55
CA PRO A 156 15.62 9.94 -3.58
C PRO A 156 15.44 10.62 -2.21
N MET A 157 16.15 10.13 -1.19
CA MET A 157 16.14 10.71 0.15
C MET A 157 16.47 12.20 0.11
N GLY A 158 15.55 13.02 0.64
CA GLY A 158 15.68 14.48 0.64
C GLY A 158 15.29 15.18 -0.68
N ASN A 159 14.91 14.44 -1.74
CA ASN A 159 14.40 14.99 -2.99
C ASN A 159 13.16 14.21 -3.48
N TYR A 160 12.11 14.19 -2.65
CA TYR A 160 10.93 13.36 -2.88
C TYR A 160 10.05 13.81 -4.05
N ALA A 161 10.18 15.06 -4.52
CA ALA A 161 9.50 15.54 -5.73
C ALA A 161 9.92 14.80 -7.02
N GLY A 162 11.05 14.08 -6.98
CA GLY A 162 11.52 13.23 -8.08
C GLY A 162 10.99 11.79 -8.05
N LEU A 163 10.14 11.43 -7.08
CA LEU A 163 9.57 10.09 -7.01
C LEU A 163 8.64 9.81 -8.21
N PRO A 164 8.47 8.53 -8.60
CA PRO A 164 7.35 8.11 -9.43
C PRO A 164 5.99 8.45 -8.82
N THR A 165 4.93 8.32 -9.61
CA THR A 165 3.54 8.45 -9.16
C THR A 165 3.23 7.43 -8.06
N VAL A 166 3.61 6.17 -8.26
CA VAL A 166 3.53 5.13 -7.22
C VAL A 166 4.86 4.42 -7.10
N SER A 167 5.34 4.29 -5.88
CA SER A 167 6.57 3.61 -5.53
C SER A 167 6.33 2.52 -4.50
N PHE A 168 6.95 1.35 -4.69
CA PHE A 168 7.07 0.35 -3.63
C PHE A 168 8.45 0.44 -2.97
N VAL A 169 8.52 0.21 -1.67
CA VAL A 169 9.75 0.02 -0.92
C VAL A 169 9.70 -1.34 -0.24
N ILE A 170 10.69 -2.18 -0.51
CA ILE A 170 10.80 -3.54 0.02
C ILE A 170 12.07 -3.62 0.87
N PRO A 171 11.95 -3.64 2.21
CA PRO A 171 13.08 -3.92 3.10
C PRO A 171 13.68 -5.31 2.83
N ASN A 172 14.94 -5.49 3.17
CA ASN A 172 15.59 -6.80 3.07
C ASN A 172 15.31 -7.66 4.32
N ASN A 173 15.79 -8.90 4.37
CA ASN A 173 15.51 -9.80 5.50
C ASN A 173 16.02 -9.32 6.88
N ASP A 174 16.96 -8.38 6.96
CA ASP A 174 17.35 -7.81 8.24
C ASP A 174 16.32 -6.79 8.76
N ASP A 175 15.58 -6.15 7.86
CA ASP A 175 14.74 -4.98 8.14
C ASP A 175 13.26 -5.18 7.77
N ASN A 176 12.84 -6.40 7.36
CA ASN A 176 11.45 -6.76 6.99
C ASN A 176 10.55 -7.17 8.17
N MET A 177 11.02 -7.04 9.41
CA MET A 177 10.36 -7.53 10.64
C MET A 177 10.14 -9.04 10.77
N HIS A 178 10.38 -9.87 9.75
CA HIS A 178 10.22 -11.33 9.84
C HIS A 178 11.49 -12.03 10.34
N ASP A 179 12.60 -11.92 9.60
CA ASP A 179 13.88 -12.54 9.97
C ASP A 179 14.69 -11.65 10.94
N GLY A 180 14.39 -10.35 10.93
CA GLY A 180 14.90 -9.34 11.86
C GLY A 180 14.03 -9.11 13.09
N SER A 181 14.47 -8.20 13.97
CA SER A 181 13.67 -7.76 15.12
C SER A 181 12.79 -6.57 14.77
N ILE A 182 11.63 -6.46 15.44
CA ILE A 182 10.71 -5.30 15.30
C ILE A 182 11.46 -3.98 15.52
N ALA A 183 12.31 -3.90 16.55
CA ALA A 183 13.06 -2.68 16.88
C ALA A 183 14.07 -2.27 15.79
N GLN A 184 14.71 -3.25 15.16
CA GLN A 184 15.67 -2.99 14.10
C GLN A 184 14.97 -2.45 12.85
N ALA A 185 13.94 -3.16 12.38
CA ALA A 185 13.15 -2.75 11.23
C ALA A 185 12.44 -1.40 11.44
N ASP A 186 11.83 -1.15 12.61
CA ASP A 186 11.21 0.15 12.90
C ASP A 186 12.26 1.29 12.93
N THR A 187 13.47 1.01 13.43
CA THR A 187 14.59 1.96 13.37
C THR A 187 15.02 2.22 11.92
N TRP A 188 15.04 1.19 11.08
CA TRP A 188 15.31 1.33 9.65
C TRP A 188 14.23 2.16 8.97
N LEU A 189 12.95 1.83 9.15
CA LEU A 189 11.81 2.58 8.61
C LEU A 189 11.87 4.05 9.02
N ASN A 190 12.09 4.33 10.31
CA ASN A 190 12.22 5.69 10.80
C ASN A 190 13.37 6.42 10.11
N ARG A 191 14.55 5.80 9.99
CA ARG A 191 15.72 6.41 9.35
C ARG A 191 15.49 6.70 7.87
N GLN A 192 14.88 5.75 7.14
CA GLN A 192 14.77 5.84 5.69
C GLN A 192 13.54 6.62 5.22
N LEU A 193 12.44 6.57 5.97
CA LEU A 193 11.13 7.01 5.50
C LEU A 193 10.48 8.12 6.33
N SER A 194 10.97 8.44 7.53
CA SER A 194 10.43 9.58 8.30
C SER A 194 10.51 10.90 7.52
N GLY A 195 11.60 11.10 6.75
CA GLY A 195 11.75 12.25 5.86
C GLY A 195 10.64 12.32 4.81
N TYR A 196 10.31 11.18 4.18
CA TYR A 196 9.23 11.12 3.20
C TYR A 196 7.86 11.29 3.88
N ALA A 197 7.61 10.61 5.00
CA ALA A 197 6.37 10.72 5.76
C ALA A 197 6.05 12.18 6.11
N ASN A 198 7.03 12.89 6.67
CA ASN A 198 6.89 14.31 7.02
C ASN A 198 6.67 15.20 5.78
N TRP A 199 7.38 14.91 4.69
CA TRP A 199 7.22 15.66 3.44
C TRP A 199 5.84 15.41 2.80
N ALA A 200 5.34 14.18 2.85
CA ALA A 200 4.09 13.75 2.23
C ALA A 200 2.88 14.56 2.74
N VAL A 201 2.84 14.86 4.04
CA VAL A 201 1.79 15.69 4.69
C VAL A 201 1.61 17.05 4.00
N ALA A 202 2.70 17.67 3.55
CA ALA A 202 2.68 19.01 2.97
C ALA A 202 2.68 19.04 1.43
N ASN A 203 2.81 17.89 0.75
CA ASN A 203 3.13 17.85 -0.69
C ASN A 203 2.20 16.93 -1.51
N ASN A 204 0.89 16.91 -1.21
CA ASN A 204 -0.10 16.06 -1.90
C ASN A 204 0.44 14.62 -2.10
N SER A 205 0.96 14.03 -1.05
CA SER A 205 1.65 12.74 -1.12
C SER A 205 1.23 11.84 0.02
N LEU A 206 1.41 10.54 -0.19
CA LEU A 206 0.91 9.49 0.69
C LEU A 206 2.01 8.47 0.98
N LEU A 207 2.14 8.09 2.24
CA LEU A 207 2.86 6.91 2.70
C LEU A 207 1.81 5.87 3.13
N ILE A 208 1.95 4.65 2.63
CA ILE A 208 1.20 3.48 3.09
C ILE A 208 2.21 2.51 3.69
N VAL A 209 2.02 2.15 4.96
CA VAL A 209 2.79 1.08 5.61
C VAL A 209 1.84 -0.07 5.84
N THR A 210 2.13 -1.23 5.26
CA THR A 210 1.32 -2.45 5.38
C THR A 210 2.23 -3.67 5.59
N PHE A 211 1.63 -4.83 5.81
CA PHE A 211 2.34 -6.09 6.01
C PHE A 211 1.78 -7.14 5.06
N ASP A 212 2.61 -8.06 4.59
CA ASP A 212 2.18 -9.12 3.68
C ASP A 212 1.19 -10.10 4.34
N GLU A 213 1.49 -10.57 5.55
CA GLU A 213 0.74 -11.50 6.39
C GLU A 213 1.04 -11.28 7.89
N ASP A 214 0.24 -11.89 8.76
CA ASP A 214 0.48 -11.86 10.21
C ASP A 214 1.50 -12.93 10.66
N ASP A 215 1.61 -13.16 11.97
CA ASP A 215 2.54 -14.13 12.57
C ASP A 215 2.08 -15.61 12.47
N GLY A 216 1.32 -15.98 11.43
CA GLY A 216 0.76 -17.32 11.21
C GLY A 216 -0.56 -17.57 11.94
N GLY A 217 -1.22 -16.50 12.36
CA GLY A 217 -2.48 -16.52 13.07
C GLY A 217 -3.65 -16.84 12.14
N ARG A 218 -4.64 -17.59 12.63
CA ARG A 218 -5.84 -17.97 11.85
C ARG A 218 -6.63 -16.78 11.29
N ARG A 219 -6.47 -15.58 11.87
CA ARG A 219 -7.17 -14.37 11.43
C ARG A 219 -6.43 -13.65 10.32
N ASN A 220 -5.11 -13.83 10.20
CA ASN A 220 -4.25 -13.11 9.27
C ASN A 220 -4.40 -11.59 9.35
N GLN A 221 -4.51 -11.05 10.58
CA GLN A 221 -4.82 -9.64 10.81
C GLN A 221 -3.53 -8.81 10.84
N ILE A 222 -3.37 -7.92 9.88
CA ILE A 222 -2.12 -7.19 9.62
C ILE A 222 -2.24 -5.70 9.95
N PRO A 223 -1.13 -5.02 10.27
CA PRO A 223 -1.09 -3.57 10.27
C PRO A 223 -1.27 -2.99 8.88
N THR A 224 -2.05 -1.92 8.78
CA THR A 224 -2.15 -1.09 7.57
C THR A 224 -2.45 0.35 7.97
N VAL A 225 -1.52 1.25 7.67
CA VAL A 225 -1.58 2.67 8.03
C VAL A 225 -1.42 3.51 6.78
N PHE A 226 -2.34 4.45 6.58
CA PHE A 226 -2.24 5.52 5.59
C PHE A 226 -1.80 6.80 6.30
N TYR A 227 -0.77 7.48 5.79
CA TYR A 227 -0.22 8.69 6.40
C TYR A 227 0.23 9.69 5.33
N GLY A 228 -0.23 10.94 5.39
CA GLY A 228 0.19 11.96 4.43
C GLY A 228 -0.86 13.03 4.23
N ALA A 229 -0.78 13.72 3.09
CA ALA A 229 -1.75 14.73 2.71
C ALA A 229 -3.14 14.11 2.55
N HIS A 230 -4.18 14.89 2.90
CA HIS A 230 -5.59 14.51 2.80
C HIS A 230 -6.04 13.33 3.66
N VAL A 231 -5.15 12.73 4.45
CA VAL A 231 -5.53 11.68 5.40
C VAL A 231 -6.10 12.32 6.66
N ILE A 232 -7.31 11.92 7.04
CA ILE A 232 -7.90 12.22 8.35
C ILE A 232 -7.33 11.22 9.36
N PRO A 233 -6.62 11.67 10.42
CA PRO A 233 -6.11 10.77 11.43
C PRO A 233 -7.23 10.09 12.21
N GLY A 234 -7.12 8.78 12.45
CA GLY A 234 -8.15 8.03 13.16
C GLY A 234 -7.97 6.51 13.10
N ASN A 235 -8.79 5.81 13.88
CA ASN A 235 -8.92 4.36 13.80
C ASN A 235 -10.16 4.01 12.98
N TYR A 236 -9.95 3.26 11.91
CA TYR A 236 -10.98 2.85 10.96
C TYR A 236 -11.21 1.35 11.12
N ALA A 237 -12.46 0.98 11.40
CA ALA A 237 -12.87 -0.40 11.67
C ALA A 237 -13.64 -1.04 10.51
N GLU A 238 -13.64 -0.40 9.33
CA GLU A 238 -14.04 -1.07 8.11
C GLU A 238 -13.10 -2.24 7.84
N GLN A 239 -13.67 -3.34 7.35
CA GLN A 239 -12.89 -4.52 7.05
C GLN A 239 -12.29 -4.37 5.66
N ILE A 240 -10.97 -4.44 5.58
CA ILE A 240 -10.22 -4.33 4.34
C ILE A 240 -9.22 -5.47 4.20
N ASN A 241 -8.67 -5.63 3.01
CA ASN A 241 -7.55 -6.50 2.70
C ASN A 241 -6.67 -5.90 1.60
N HIS A 242 -5.72 -6.67 1.06
CA HIS A 242 -4.79 -6.19 0.02
C HIS A 242 -5.51 -5.72 -1.23
N TYR A 243 -6.62 -6.36 -1.59
CA TYR A 243 -7.43 -5.98 -2.75
C TYR A 243 -8.16 -4.64 -2.55
N ASN A 244 -8.57 -4.30 -1.33
CA ASN A 244 -9.12 -2.97 -1.04
C ASN A 244 -8.07 -1.87 -1.19
N VAL A 245 -6.83 -2.12 -0.73
CA VAL A 245 -5.70 -1.18 -0.91
C VAL A 245 -5.42 -0.98 -2.40
N LEU A 246 -5.31 -2.06 -3.18
CA LEU A 246 -5.13 -1.98 -4.63
C LEU A 246 -6.28 -1.23 -5.32
N SER A 247 -7.53 -1.59 -5.02
CA SER A 247 -8.74 -0.93 -5.55
C SER A 247 -8.76 0.57 -5.26
N THR A 248 -8.21 0.98 -4.12
CA THR A 248 -8.05 2.39 -3.75
C THR A 248 -7.02 3.08 -4.64
N LEU A 249 -5.84 2.47 -4.83
CA LEU A 249 -4.78 2.99 -5.71
C LEU A 249 -5.25 3.11 -7.17
N GLU A 250 -5.92 2.09 -7.68
CA GLU A 250 -6.50 2.11 -9.02
C GLU A 250 -7.54 3.22 -9.17
N GLN A 251 -8.39 3.40 -8.15
CA GLN A 251 -9.42 4.46 -8.14
C GLN A 251 -8.81 5.87 -8.09
N MET A 252 -7.72 6.09 -7.35
CA MET A 252 -7.01 7.38 -7.25
C MET A 252 -6.56 7.91 -8.61
N TYR A 253 -6.14 7.01 -9.50
CA TYR A 253 -5.57 7.35 -10.80
C TYR A 253 -6.49 7.05 -11.99
N GLY A 254 -7.74 6.63 -11.72
CA GLY A 254 -8.72 6.28 -12.76
C GLY A 254 -8.32 5.05 -13.59
N LEU A 255 -7.60 4.11 -12.98
CA LEU A 255 -7.14 2.88 -13.62
C LEU A 255 -8.27 1.84 -13.68
N PRO A 256 -8.23 0.89 -14.63
CA PRO A 256 -9.03 -0.33 -14.54
C PRO A 256 -8.74 -1.06 -13.23
N LYS A 257 -9.74 -1.71 -12.65
CA LYS A 257 -9.52 -2.56 -11.47
C LYS A 257 -9.19 -3.99 -11.88
N THR A 258 -8.04 -4.52 -11.46
CA THR A 258 -7.60 -5.88 -11.83
C THR A 258 -7.98 -6.94 -10.79
N GLY A 259 -8.16 -8.19 -11.26
CA GLY A 259 -8.39 -9.35 -10.41
C GLY A 259 -9.51 -9.17 -9.38
N TYR A 260 -9.25 -9.57 -8.14
CA TYR A 260 -10.16 -9.43 -7.01
C TYR A 260 -10.35 -7.98 -6.54
N ALA A 261 -9.46 -7.04 -6.91
CA ALA A 261 -9.63 -5.61 -6.61
C ALA A 261 -10.86 -5.01 -7.30
N ALA A 262 -11.27 -5.57 -8.44
CA ALA A 262 -12.51 -5.18 -9.14
C ALA A 262 -13.79 -5.37 -8.29
N SER A 263 -13.77 -6.31 -7.34
CA SER A 263 -14.90 -6.57 -6.43
C SER A 263 -14.68 -5.98 -5.03
N ALA A 264 -13.49 -5.45 -4.74
CA ALA A 264 -13.15 -4.84 -3.46
C ALA A 264 -13.52 -3.34 -3.49
N PRO A 265 -14.37 -2.84 -2.58
CA PRO A 265 -14.63 -1.41 -2.47
C PRO A 265 -13.34 -0.63 -2.17
N PRO A 266 -13.11 0.54 -2.78
CA PRO A 266 -11.99 1.40 -2.39
C PRO A 266 -12.26 2.03 -1.02
N ILE A 267 -11.20 2.34 -0.30
CA ILE A 267 -11.24 3.03 1.00
C ILE A 267 -11.60 4.50 0.75
N THR A 268 -12.67 5.00 1.35
CA THR A 268 -13.22 6.34 1.04
C THR A 268 -13.42 7.26 2.24
N ASP A 269 -13.45 6.72 3.45
CA ASP A 269 -13.80 7.47 4.67
C ASP A 269 -12.60 8.07 5.42
N ILE A 270 -11.38 7.79 4.94
CA ILE A 270 -10.13 8.32 5.51
C ILE A 270 -9.69 9.67 4.91
N TRP A 271 -10.45 10.24 3.97
CA TRP A 271 -10.03 11.41 3.18
C TRP A 271 -10.75 12.71 3.58
N GLY A 272 -10.02 13.83 3.67
CA GLY A 272 -10.58 15.15 4.01
C GLY A 272 -9.68 16.35 3.74
#